data_AF-A0A497A481-F1
#
_entry.id   AF-A0A497A481-F1
#
_cell.length_a   1.000
_cell.length_b   1.000
_cell.length_c   1.000
_cell.angle_alpha   90.00
_cell.angle_beta   90.00
_cell.angle_gamma   90.00
#
_symmetry.space_group_name_H-M   'P 1'
#
loop_
_entity.id
_entity.type
_entity.pdbx_description
1 polymer ?
#
loop_
_entity_poly.entity_id
_entity_poly.type
_entity_poly.pdbx_seq_one_letter_code
_entity_poly.pdbx_strand_id
1 'polypeptide(L)'
;MLDYAEYTIDDDGYQGNGNGYHGNGYDQLDGDYALFYKVAKGFTHRVKREDREDFLHDLFLAFARVKASYDAKGKELTEGGLIRIV
;
A
#
# COMPACT_ATOMS: atom_id res chain seq x y z
N MET A 1 8.77 -11.45 -20.48
CA MET A 1 7.34 -11.17 -20.20
C MET A 1 7.09 -11.78 -18.85
N LEU A 2 6.91 -10.97 -17.81
CA LEU A 2 6.54 -11.47 -16.49
C LEU A 2 5.02 -11.62 -16.48
N ASP A 3 4.62 -12.85 -16.23
CA ASP A 3 3.29 -13.33 -15.95
C ASP A 3 2.70 -12.55 -14.77
N TYR A 4 1.78 -11.64 -15.07
CA TYR A 4 0.91 -11.08 -14.06
C TYR A 4 0.05 -12.23 -13.54
N ALA A 5 0.52 -12.88 -12.48
CA ALA A 5 -0.28 -13.78 -11.68
C ALA A 5 -1.58 -13.04 -11.35
N GLU A 6 -2.67 -13.59 -11.86
CA GLU A 6 -4.03 -13.18 -11.61
C GLU A 6 -4.27 -13.29 -10.10
N TYR A 7 -4.02 -12.18 -9.38
CA TYR A 7 -4.37 -12.05 -7.98
C TYR A 7 -5.87 -11.77 -7.93
N THR A 8 -6.64 -12.85 -7.93
CA THR A 8 -8.08 -12.84 -7.66
C THR A 8 -8.32 -12.19 -6.30
N ILE A 9 -8.99 -11.04 -6.31
CA ILE A 9 -9.42 -10.33 -5.10
C ILE A 9 -10.78 -10.92 -4.73
N ASP A 10 -10.75 -12.17 -4.29
CA ASP A 10 -11.88 -12.84 -3.68
C ASP A 10 -11.33 -13.56 -2.44
N ASP A 11 -10.90 -12.79 -1.45
CA ASP A 11 -10.81 -13.31 -0.09
C ASP A 11 -10.86 -12.17 0.93
N ASP A 12 -11.83 -12.29 1.84
CA ASP A 12 -12.06 -11.46 3.02
C ASP A 12 -10.91 -11.64 4.04
N GLY A 13 -9.70 -11.19 3.67
CA GLY A 13 -8.50 -11.37 4.47
C GLY A 13 -8.35 -10.37 5.62
N TYR A 14 -9.23 -10.43 6.63
CA TYR A 14 -8.90 -9.89 7.96
C TYR A 14 -7.65 -10.61 8.50
N GLN A 15 -6.47 -10.03 8.30
CA GLN A 15 -5.23 -10.46 8.98
C GLN A 15 -5.03 -9.71 10.30
N GLY A 16 -6.09 -9.59 11.09
CA GLY A 16 -5.99 -9.12 12.46
C GLY A 16 -5.42 -10.19 13.37
N ASN A 17 -4.09 -10.31 13.48
CA ASN A 17 -3.41 -10.71 14.72
C ASN A 17 -1.89 -10.45 14.66
N GLY A 18 -1.48 -9.29 15.16
CA GLY A 18 -0.07 -8.92 15.27
C GLY A 18 0.18 -8.09 16.53
N ASN A 19 -0.09 -8.69 17.69
CA ASN A 19 0.33 -8.13 18.97
C ASN A 19 1.86 -8.00 18.98
N GLY A 20 2.43 -6.81 18.75
CA GLY A 20 3.88 -6.69 18.61
C GLY A 20 4.38 -5.25 18.54
N TYR A 21 4.89 -4.76 19.67
CA TYR A 21 5.77 -3.61 19.76
C TYR A 21 7.13 -3.88 19.08
N HIS A 22 7.12 -4.09 17.76
CA HIS A 22 8.32 -4.28 16.96
C HIS A 22 8.25 -3.31 15.79
N GLY A 23 9.29 -2.47 15.63
CA GLY A 23 9.33 -1.38 14.65
C GLY A 23 8.80 -1.84 13.30
N ASN A 24 7.84 -1.08 12.76
CA ASN A 24 6.83 -1.53 11.80
C ASN A 24 7.39 -1.83 10.39
N GLY A 25 8.71 -2.04 10.23
CA GLY A 25 9.38 -2.37 8.97
C GLY A 25 9.39 -1.25 7.92
N TYR A 26 8.48 -0.27 8.02
CA TYR A 26 8.33 0.82 7.05
C TYR A 26 9.56 1.73 6.96
N ASP A 27 10.39 1.79 8.00
CA ASP A 27 11.65 2.55 8.01
C ASP A 27 12.74 1.93 7.12
N GLN A 28 12.55 0.68 6.68
CA GLN A 28 13.47 -0.05 5.79
C GLN A 28 13.00 -0.06 4.34
N LEU A 29 11.88 0.62 4.04
CA LEU A 29 11.36 0.67 2.67
C LEU A 29 12.19 1.61 1.80
N ASP A 30 12.35 1.22 0.54
CA ASP A 30 13.03 2.00 -0.50
C ASP A 30 12.17 2.05 -1.78
N GLY A 31 12.51 2.94 -2.70
CA GLY A 31 11.86 3.11 -4.00
C GLY A 31 10.35 3.40 -3.89
N ASP A 32 9.56 2.69 -4.71
CA ASP A 32 8.11 2.88 -4.79
C ASP A 32 7.41 2.64 -3.44
N TYR A 33 7.87 1.66 -2.66
CA TYR A 33 7.27 1.34 -1.36
C TYR A 33 7.55 2.42 -0.30
N ALA A 34 8.70 3.10 -0.35
CA ALA A 34 8.97 4.25 0.50
C ALA A 34 8.05 5.43 0.15
N LEU A 35 7.79 5.65 -1.14
CA LEU A 35 6.84 6.65 -1.60
C LEU A 35 5.41 6.31 -1.17
N PHE A 36 5.00 5.05 -1.29
CA PHE A 36 3.72 4.55 -0.82
C PHE A 36 3.54 4.82 0.67
N TYR A 37 4.55 4.49 1.49
CA TYR A 37 4.52 4.78 2.92
C TYR A 37 4.35 6.27 3.22
N LYS A 38 5.14 7.12 2.54
CA LYS A 38 5.11 8.57 2.72
C LYS A 38 3.71 9.15 2.48
N VAL A 39 3.02 8.67 1.45
CA VAL A 39 1.65 9.10 1.14
C VAL A 39 0.65 8.50 2.12
N ALA A 40 0.70 7.18 2.32
CA ALA A 40 -0.25 6.43 3.13
C ALA A 40 -0.27 6.90 4.60
N LYS A 41 0.90 7.15 5.20
CA LYS A 41 0.99 7.64 6.58
C LYS A 41 0.26 8.98 6.78
N GLY A 42 0.15 9.79 5.73
CA GLY A 42 -0.58 11.06 5.72
C GLY A 42 -2.09 10.90 5.93
N PHE A 43 -2.64 9.70 5.77
CA PHE A 43 -4.08 9.42 5.95
C PHE A 43 -4.41 8.66 7.24
N THR A 44 -3.40 8.06 7.89
CA THR A 44 -3.58 7.30 9.15
C THR A 44 -4.18 8.12 10.29
N HIS A 45 -4.08 9.45 10.25
CA HIS A 45 -4.70 10.34 11.23
C HIS A 45 -6.24 10.31 11.20
N ARG A 46 -6.84 9.83 10.10
CA ARG A 46 -8.29 9.68 9.90
C ARG A 46 -8.82 8.32 10.35
N VAL A 47 -7.92 7.41 10.70
CA VAL A 47 -8.19 6.01 11.03
C VAL A 47 -7.98 5.79 12.52
N LYS A 48 -8.81 4.95 13.14
CA LYS A 48 -8.65 4.56 14.55
C LYS A 48 -7.29 3.92 14.74
N ARG A 49 -6.68 4.12 15.91
CA ARG A 49 -5.30 3.68 16.16
C ARG A 49 -5.14 2.18 15.98
N GLU A 50 -6.15 1.39 16.37
CA GLU A 50 -6.14 -0.06 16.24
C GLU A 50 -6.16 -0.52 14.77
N ASP A 51 -6.79 0.25 13.89
CA ASP A 51 -7.00 -0.10 12.47
C ASP A 51 -5.93 0.47 11.52
N ARG A 52 -4.94 1.21 12.05
CA ARG A 52 -3.95 1.93 11.22
C ARG A 52 -3.04 1.01 10.42
N GLU A 53 -2.62 -0.10 11.01
CA GLU A 53 -1.72 -1.05 10.34
C GLU A 53 -2.45 -1.77 9.21
N ASP A 54 -3.67 -2.24 9.45
CA ASP A 54 -4.52 -2.85 8.44
C ASP A 54 -4.83 -1.87 7.30
N PHE A 55 -5.16 -0.63 7.65
CA PHE A 55 -5.37 0.44 6.66
C PHE A 55 -4.11 0.72 5.81
N LEU A 56 -2.92 0.75 6.43
CA LEU A 56 -1.67 0.93 5.69
C LEU A 56 -1.45 -0.23 4.72
N HIS A 57 -1.71 -1.47 5.15
CA HIS A 57 -1.57 -2.65 4.31
C HIS A 57 -2.49 -2.59 3.09
N ASP A 58 -3.79 -2.33 3.29
CA ASP A 58 -4.76 -2.21 2.22
C ASP A 58 -4.40 -1.10 1.23
N LEU A 59 -3.93 0.04 1.74
CA LEU A 59 -3.55 1.16 0.90
C LEU A 59 -2.29 0.89 0.08
N PHE A 60 -1.33 0.14 0.63
CA PHE A 60 -0.16 -0.33 -0.12
C PHE A 60 -0.55 -1.25 -1.26
N LEU A 61 -1.48 -2.19 -1.04
CA LEU A 61 -2.00 -3.06 -2.09
C LEU A 61 -2.68 -2.25 -3.19
N ALA A 62 -3.49 -1.25 -2.84
CA ALA A 62 -4.12 -0.35 -3.81
C ALA A 62 -3.07 0.43 -4.63
N PHE A 63 -2.06 1.00 -3.99
CA PHE A 63 -0.98 1.72 -4.66
C PHE A 63 -0.17 0.83 -5.60
N ALA A 64 0.17 -0.39 -5.17
CA ALA A 64 0.90 -1.35 -6.00
C ALA A 64 0.13 -1.73 -7.28
N ARG A 65 -1.20 -1.93 -7.17
CA ARG A 65 -2.07 -2.21 -8.33
C ARG A 65 -2.09 -1.06 -9.33
N VAL A 66 -2.21 0.17 -8.84
CA VAL A 66 -2.19 1.35 -9.71
C VAL A 66 -0.81 1.53 -10.33
N LYS A 67 0.28 1.31 -9.57
CA LYS A 67 1.65 1.37 -10.09
C LYS A 67 1.87 0.39 -11.23
N ALA A 68 1.50 -0.88 -11.05
CA ALA A 68 1.59 -1.88 -12.11
C ALA A 68 0.83 -1.47 -13.39
N SER A 69 -0.34 -0.85 -13.23
CA SER A 69 -1.14 -0.34 -14.35
C SER A 69 -0.49 0.87 -15.07
N TYR A 70 0.27 1.69 -14.34
CA TYR A 70 1.02 2.81 -14.89
C TYR A 70 2.29 2.34 -15.60
N ASP A 71 3.00 1.39 -15.00
CA ASP A 71 4.20 0.77 -15.58
C ASP A 71 3.89 0.04 -16.88
N ALA A 72 2.77 -0.70 -16.94
CA ALA A 72 2.29 -1.33 -18.17
C ALA A 72 2.00 -0.32 -19.29
N LYS A 73 1.74 0.95 -18.95
CA LYS A 73 1.50 2.05 -19.90
C LYS A 73 2.77 2.87 -20.15
N GLY A 74 3.91 2.50 -19.57
CA GLY A 74 5.15 3.29 -19.61
C GLY A 74 5.01 4.68 -18.98
N LYS A 75 4.11 4.83 -18.01
CA LYS A 75 3.85 6.09 -17.31
C LYS A 75 4.39 6.01 -15.89
N GLU A 76 4.95 7.11 -15.42
CA GLU A 76 5.36 7.25 -14.04
C GLU A 76 4.14 7.58 -13.16
N LEU A 77 4.00 6.87 -12.04
CA LEU A 77 3.01 7.18 -11.02
C LEU A 77 3.61 8.17 -10.03
N THR A 78 3.06 9.38 -9.98
CA THR A 78 3.55 10.44 -9.09
C THR A 78 2.86 10.41 -7.73
N GLU A 79 3.43 11.11 -6.74
CA GLU A 79 2.82 11.33 -5.43
C GLU A 79 1.38 11.88 -5.54
N GLY A 80 1.16 12.82 -6.47
CA GLY A 80 -0.17 13.36 -6.74
C GLY A 80 -1.15 12.35 -7.32
N GLY A 81 -0.66 11.37 -8.09
CA GLY A 81 -1.46 10.23 -8.56
C GLY A 81 -1.87 9.30 -7.41
N LEU A 82 -0.95 9.04 -6.48
CA LEU A 82 -1.21 8.22 -5.29
C LEU A 82 -2.26 8.86 -4.36
N ILE A 83 -2.19 10.18 -4.14
CA ILE A 83 -3.15 10.91 -3.30
C ILE A 83 -4.59 10.77 -3.81
N ARG A 84 -4.81 10.59 -5.12
CA ARG A 84 -6.16 10.44 -5.70
C ARG A 84 -6.79 9.07 -5.51
N ILE A 85 -6.03 8.10 -5.03
CA ILE A 85 -6.53 6.75 -4.75
C ILE A 85 -7.25 6.72 -3.39
N VAL A 86 -6.94 7.66 -2.49
CA VAL A 86 -7.39 7.69 -1.08
C VAL A 86 -8.61 8.59 -0.86
#